data_AF-A0A8B6D3Z4-F1
#
_entry.id   AF-A0A8B6D3Z4-F1
#
_cell.length_a   1.000
_cell.length_b   1.000
_cell.length_c   1.000
_cell.angle_alpha   90.00
_cell.angle_beta   90.00
_cell.angle_gamma   90.00
#
_symmetry.space_group_name_H-M   'P 1'
#
loop_
_entity.id
_entity.type
_entity.pdbx_description
1 polymer ?
#
loop_
_entity_poly.entity_id
_entity_poly.type
_entity_poly.pdbx_seq_one_letter_code
_entity_poly.pdbx_strand_id
1 'polypeptide(L)'
;MAVHVAAIDFGTTYSGYAFSVSSPETELKNVEILSNQIWNSGTAEVASLKTPTCLLLSKDRKVSVFGYEAEEQYANIVLDGNTDDYYFFHRFKMNLHNNKKRKVFWNGKAQCTKIFNPFMEINTSISLGHTIRKTYSTDGETGCVISVFITDKENAMYTDTDECTFLGKLRICISNTERRKRDMKAIFNFGDTEFSMTVVDLESNSETKEYFQIQR
;
A
#
# COMPACT_ATOMS: atom_id res chain seq x y z
N MET A 1 1.96 -31.55 14.03
CA MET A 1 2.86 -30.39 13.95
C MET A 1 2.06 -29.20 13.44
N ALA A 2 2.19 -28.04 14.08
CA ALA A 2 1.55 -26.82 13.60
C ALA A 2 2.31 -26.27 12.37
N VAL A 3 1.57 -25.79 11.38
CA VAL A 3 2.08 -25.10 10.20
C VAL A 3 1.81 -23.61 10.37
N HIS A 4 2.85 -22.80 10.15
CA HIS A 4 2.74 -21.35 10.15
C HIS A 4 2.86 -20.85 8.71
N VAL A 5 1.91 -20.01 8.30
CA VAL A 5 1.96 -19.32 6.99
C VAL A 5 2.00 -17.84 7.27
N ALA A 6 2.98 -17.13 6.71
CA ALA A 6 3.10 -15.68 6.81
C ALA A 6 3.07 -15.03 5.43
N ALA A 7 2.33 -13.94 5.31
CA ALA A 7 2.32 -13.03 4.17
C ALA A 7 2.98 -11.72 4.60
N ILE A 8 4.04 -11.30 3.90
CA ILE A 8 4.81 -10.09 4.21
C ILE A 8 4.67 -9.10 3.05
N ASP A 9 4.24 -7.88 3.35
CA ASP A 9 4.15 -6.77 2.41
C ASP A 9 5.19 -5.71 2.78
N PHE A 10 6.25 -5.59 1.96
CA PHE A 10 7.14 -4.44 2.01
C PHE A 10 6.56 -3.32 1.15
N GLY A 11 5.80 -2.38 1.71
CA GLY A 11 5.23 -1.29 0.92
C GLY A 11 6.26 -0.22 0.56
N THR A 12 5.85 0.78 -0.23
CA THR A 12 6.73 1.93 -0.54
C THR A 12 6.85 2.89 0.64
N THR A 13 5.75 3.11 1.37
CA THR A 13 5.70 3.97 2.56
C THR A 13 5.64 3.14 3.84
N TYR A 14 4.77 2.14 3.90
CA TYR A 14 4.54 1.32 5.09
C TYR A 14 4.57 -0.16 4.74
N SER A 15 5.18 -0.95 5.60
CA SER A 15 5.29 -2.40 5.51
C SER A 15 4.43 -3.07 6.59
N GLY A 16 4.03 -4.30 6.35
CA GLY A 16 3.23 -5.08 7.30
C GLY A 16 3.30 -6.57 6.99
N TYR A 17 2.72 -7.36 7.87
CA TYR A 17 2.58 -8.78 7.65
C TYR A 17 1.27 -9.29 8.26
N ALA A 18 0.82 -10.42 7.75
CA ALA A 18 -0.25 -11.23 8.33
C ALA A 18 0.25 -12.67 8.42
N PHE A 19 -0.28 -13.44 9.37
CA PHE A 19 0.09 -14.83 9.53
C PHE A 19 -1.11 -15.65 9.99
N SER A 20 -1.05 -16.95 9.74
CA SER A 20 -2.01 -17.92 10.26
C SER A 20 -1.25 -19.11 10.83
N VAL A 21 -1.88 -19.79 11.77
CA VAL A 21 -1.37 -21.01 12.39
C VAL A 21 -2.43 -22.09 12.22
N SER A 22 -2.06 -23.21 11.62
CA SER A 22 -2.95 -24.37 11.50
C SER A 22 -2.30 -25.59 12.13
N SER A 23 -3.10 -26.43 12.80
CA SER A 23 -2.71 -27.76 13.24
C SER A 23 -3.35 -28.82 12.33
N PRO A 24 -2.94 -30.10 12.40
CA PRO A 24 -3.60 -31.18 11.66
C PRO A 24 -5.10 -31.31 11.99
N GLU A 25 -5.55 -30.84 13.16
CA GLU A 25 -6.97 -30.82 13.53
C GLU A 25 -7.71 -29.53 13.09
N THR A 26 -7.01 -28.55 12.52
CA THR A 26 -7.61 -27.29 12.09
C THR A 26 -8.28 -27.46 10.73
N GLU A 27 -9.61 -27.41 10.69
CA GLU A 27 -10.34 -27.31 9.43
C GLU A 27 -10.06 -25.97 8.74
N LEU A 28 -9.92 -25.96 7.41
CA LEU A 28 -9.61 -24.74 6.63
C LEU A 28 -10.54 -23.56 6.92
N LYS A 29 -11.83 -23.84 7.14
CA LYS A 29 -12.84 -22.80 7.46
C LYS A 29 -12.62 -22.12 8.83
N ASN A 30 -11.79 -22.71 9.69
CA ASN A 30 -11.47 -22.21 11.03
C ASN A 30 -10.07 -21.60 11.11
N VAL A 31 -9.37 -21.44 9.98
CA VAL A 31 -8.06 -20.79 9.95
C VAL A 31 -8.24 -19.29 10.19
N GLU A 32 -7.70 -18.81 11.30
CA GLU A 32 -7.69 -17.39 11.63
C GLU A 32 -6.49 -16.69 10.96
N ILE A 33 -6.76 -15.57 10.29
CA ILE A 33 -5.73 -14.69 9.77
C ILE A 33 -5.45 -13.62 10.82
N LEU A 34 -4.29 -13.73 11.44
CA LEU A 34 -3.78 -12.79 12.42
C LEU A 34 -2.95 -11.72 11.71
N SER A 35 -3.08 -10.48 12.14
CA SER A 35 -2.18 -9.38 11.74
C SER A 35 -1.66 -8.71 13.00
N ASN A 36 -0.63 -7.86 12.88
CA ASN A 36 -0.08 -7.21 14.07
C ASN A 36 -1.15 -6.37 14.78
N GLN A 37 -1.24 -6.54 16.10
CA GLN A 37 -2.24 -5.94 16.98
C GLN A 37 -1.87 -4.51 17.40
N ILE A 38 -1.35 -3.67 16.48
CA ILE A 38 -0.91 -2.26 16.67
C ILE A 38 0.61 -2.13 16.79
N TRP A 39 1.20 -1.37 15.86
CA TRP A 39 2.54 -0.81 16.01
C TRP A 39 2.43 0.55 16.72
N ASN A 40 3.18 0.72 17.80
CA ASN A 40 3.23 1.99 18.53
C ASN A 40 4.20 2.94 17.82
N SER A 41 3.69 4.09 17.37
CA SER A 41 4.46 5.13 16.69
C SER A 41 5.24 6.05 17.65
N GLY A 42 5.36 5.69 18.93
CA GLY A 42 5.98 6.52 19.98
C GLY A 42 5.12 7.72 20.42
N THR A 43 4.17 8.17 19.59
CA THR A 43 3.14 9.17 19.95
C THR A 43 1.81 8.47 20.20
N ALA A 44 1.19 8.73 21.34
CA ALA A 44 0.00 8.04 21.86
C ALA A 44 -1.27 8.07 20.95
N GLU A 45 -1.23 8.72 19.80
CA GLU A 45 -2.41 9.02 18.96
C GLU A 45 -2.44 8.31 17.59
N VAL A 46 -1.41 7.53 17.20
CA VAL A 46 -1.44 6.80 15.92
C VAL A 46 -1.10 5.33 16.12
N ALA A 47 -2.12 4.56 16.51
CA ALA A 47 -2.13 3.11 16.40
C ALA A 47 -2.16 2.72 14.91
N SER A 48 -1.11 2.08 14.41
CA SER A 48 -1.03 1.68 13.00
C SER A 48 -0.92 0.16 12.86
N LEU A 49 -1.67 -0.42 11.91
CA LEU A 49 -1.52 -1.83 11.52
C LEU A 49 -0.27 -2.07 10.66
N LYS A 50 0.46 -1.01 10.31
CA LYS A 50 1.67 -1.06 9.49
C LYS A 50 2.79 -0.26 10.13
N THR A 51 4.03 -0.65 9.85
CA THR A 51 5.24 0.06 10.29
C THR A 51 5.88 0.78 9.11
N PRO A 52 6.56 1.93 9.29
CA PRO A 52 7.26 2.62 8.20
C PRO A 52 8.21 1.67 7.44
N THR A 53 8.34 1.86 6.12
CA THR A 53 9.31 1.08 5.33
C THR A 53 10.67 1.75 5.41
N CYS A 54 11.28 1.68 6.58
CA CYS A 54 12.60 2.23 6.84
C CYS A 54 13.49 1.23 7.56
N LEU A 55 14.79 1.41 7.38
CA LEU A 55 15.81 0.47 7.82
C LEU A 55 17.00 1.25 8.37
N LEU A 56 17.46 0.88 9.55
CA LEU A 56 18.71 1.35 10.13
C LEU A 56 19.76 0.24 9.99
N LEU A 57 20.90 0.55 9.41
CA LEU A 57 22.06 -0.33 9.37
C LEU A 57 23.15 0.17 10.30
N SER A 58 23.89 -0.76 10.90
CA SER A 58 25.15 -0.43 11.57
C SER A 58 26.25 -0.09 10.56
N LYS A 59 27.39 0.39 11.07
CA LYS A 59 28.63 0.65 10.30
C LYS A 59 29.04 -0.51 9.40
N ASP A 60 28.82 -1.73 9.86
CA ASP A 60 29.14 -2.98 9.15
C ASP A 60 28.08 -3.36 8.09
N ARG A 61 27.11 -2.49 7.82
CA ARG A 61 25.99 -2.69 6.87
C ARG A 61 25.08 -3.86 7.24
N LYS A 62 25.06 -4.25 8.51
CA LYS A 62 24.10 -5.22 9.04
C LYS A 62 22.83 -4.49 9.45
N VAL A 63 21.69 -5.16 9.23
CA VAL A 63 20.39 -4.67 9.72
C VAL A 63 20.46 -4.54 11.24
N SER A 64 20.29 -3.32 11.73
CA SER A 64 20.15 -3.05 13.16
C SER A 64 18.68 -3.17 13.54
N VAL A 65 17.83 -2.31 12.97
CA VAL A 65 16.38 -2.27 13.25
C VAL A 65 15.59 -1.82 12.02
N PHE A 66 14.27 -2.08 12.02
CA PHE A 66 13.34 -1.76 10.92
C PHE A 66 12.07 -1.07 11.46
N GLY A 67 11.43 -0.21 10.67
CA GLY A 67 10.14 0.38 11.02
C GLY A 67 10.24 1.50 12.05
N TYR A 68 9.21 1.65 12.89
CA TYR A 68 9.16 2.73 13.90
C TYR A 68 10.41 2.80 14.78
N GLU A 69 10.95 1.64 15.18
CA GLU A 69 12.18 1.58 15.97
C GLU A 69 13.38 2.17 15.22
N ALA A 70 13.44 2.02 13.89
CA ALA A 70 14.48 2.65 13.08
C ALA A 70 14.32 4.18 13.00
N GLU A 71 13.10 4.70 12.96
CA GLU A 71 12.86 6.16 13.00
C GLU A 71 13.24 6.74 14.36
N GLU A 72 12.83 6.09 15.45
CA GLU A 72 13.12 6.51 16.82
C GLU A 72 14.63 6.49 17.13
N GLN A 73 15.30 5.37 16.85
CA GLN A 73 16.74 5.27 17.08
C GLN A 73 17.53 6.26 16.22
N TYR A 74 17.14 6.44 14.95
CA TYR A 74 17.81 7.41 14.09
C TYR A 74 17.62 8.85 14.59
N ALA A 75 16.42 9.21 15.08
CA ALA A 75 16.19 10.52 15.70
C ALA A 75 17.12 10.76 16.89
N ASN A 76 17.30 9.77 17.77
CA ASN A 76 18.23 9.85 18.90
C ASN A 76 19.70 9.96 18.44
N ILE A 77 20.12 9.16 17.46
CA ILE A 77 21.48 9.20 16.90
C ILE A 77 21.80 10.58 16.31
N VAL A 78 20.83 11.20 15.62
CA VAL A 78 20.97 12.55 15.07
C VAL A 78 21.10 13.59 16.18
N LEU A 79 20.30 13.48 17.25
CA LEU A 79 20.39 14.36 18.42
C LEU A 79 21.73 14.25 19.14
N ASP A 80 22.29 13.03 19.22
CA ASP A 80 23.57 12.75 19.88
C ASP A 80 24.79 13.07 19.00
N GLY A 81 24.60 13.43 17.72
CA GLY A 81 25.67 13.76 16.79
C GLY A 81 26.51 12.57 16.30
N ASN A 82 26.05 11.33 16.49
CA ASN A 82 26.79 10.09 16.20
C ASN A 82 26.40 9.46 14.86
N THR A 83 26.16 10.26 13.82
CA THR A 83 25.60 9.76 12.54
C THR A 83 26.56 8.92 11.72
N ASP A 84 27.88 8.99 11.96
CA ASP A 84 28.90 8.36 11.11
C ASP A 84 28.96 6.83 11.20
N ASP A 85 28.39 6.26 12.27
CA ASP A 85 28.39 4.81 12.52
C ASP A 85 27.10 4.12 12.07
N TYR A 86 26.16 4.86 11.46
CA TYR A 86 24.86 4.33 11.06
C TYR A 86 24.43 4.78 9.67
N TYR A 87 23.67 3.91 8.98
CA TYR A 87 23.04 4.24 7.71
C TYR A 87 21.53 4.11 7.84
N PHE A 88 20.82 5.23 7.72
CA PHE A 88 19.36 5.24 7.75
C PHE A 88 18.77 5.35 6.35
N PHE A 89 17.91 4.40 6.01
CA PHE A 89 17.23 4.34 4.72
C PHE A 89 15.73 4.51 4.91
N HIS A 90 15.24 5.73 4.74
CA HIS A 90 13.80 6.02 4.80
C HIS A 90 13.11 5.70 3.46
N ARG A 91 11.97 4.98 3.51
CA ARG A 91 11.14 4.60 2.34
C ARG A 91 11.96 3.97 1.21
N PHE A 92 12.89 3.10 1.59
CA PHE A 92 13.99 2.66 0.73
C PHE A 92 13.56 1.82 -0.48
N LYS A 93 12.37 1.20 -0.44
CA LYS A 93 11.81 0.48 -1.58
C LYS A 93 11.75 1.37 -2.83
N MET A 94 11.49 2.66 -2.66
CA MET A 94 11.55 3.66 -3.74
C MET A 94 12.94 3.83 -4.35
N ASN A 95 13.99 3.73 -3.53
CA ASN A 95 15.37 3.83 -3.98
C ASN A 95 15.83 2.58 -4.72
N LEU A 96 15.30 1.41 -4.37
CA LEU A 96 15.57 0.13 -5.06
C LEU A 96 14.93 0.05 -6.46
N HIS A 97 13.91 0.86 -6.74
CA HIS A 97 13.41 1.02 -8.10
C HIS A 97 14.44 1.79 -8.96
N ASN A 98 15.29 1.06 -9.69
CA ASN A 98 16.36 1.59 -10.55
C ASN A 98 15.88 2.36 -11.78
N ASN A 99 14.57 2.47 -12.02
CA ASN A 99 14.05 3.15 -13.19
C ASN A 99 13.80 4.64 -12.89
N LYS A 100 14.79 5.50 -13.23
CA LYS A 100 14.68 6.97 -13.07
C LYS A 100 13.44 7.56 -13.75
N LYS A 101 12.93 6.94 -14.82
CA LYS A 101 11.68 7.38 -15.49
C LYS A 101 10.42 7.20 -14.63
N ARG A 102 10.52 6.46 -13.51
CA ARG A 102 9.41 6.16 -12.60
C ARG A 102 9.39 7.05 -11.36
N LYS A 103 10.38 7.93 -11.18
CA LYS A 103 10.46 8.86 -10.06
C LYS A 103 10.01 10.24 -10.51
N VAL A 104 8.99 10.78 -9.87
CA VAL A 104 8.52 12.16 -10.06
C VAL A 104 8.62 12.91 -8.74
N PHE A 105 8.91 14.20 -8.80
CA PHE A 105 8.89 15.07 -7.62
C PHE A 105 7.56 15.82 -7.59
N TRP A 106 6.78 15.60 -6.53
CA TRP A 106 5.52 16.30 -6.32
C TRP A 106 5.53 16.87 -4.90
N ASN A 107 5.28 18.18 -4.76
CA ASN A 107 5.34 18.92 -3.51
C ASN A 107 6.64 18.69 -2.71
N GLY A 108 7.78 18.68 -3.40
CA GLY A 108 9.10 18.47 -2.78
C GLY A 108 9.37 17.02 -2.32
N LYS A 109 8.42 16.09 -2.52
CA LYS A 109 8.56 14.67 -2.18
C LYS A 109 8.77 13.84 -3.44
N ALA A 110 9.74 12.93 -3.41
CA ALA A 110 9.90 11.94 -4.46
C ALA A 110 8.78 10.89 -4.38
N GLN A 111 8.13 10.61 -5.50
CA GLN A 111 6.99 9.69 -5.64
C GLN A 111 7.20 8.76 -6.83
N CYS A 112 6.60 7.57 -6.76
CA CYS A 112 6.61 6.60 -7.85
C CYS A 112 5.42 6.87 -8.78
N THR A 113 5.65 6.88 -10.09
CA THR A 113 4.58 7.03 -11.08
C THR A 113 4.48 5.80 -11.98
N LYS A 114 3.27 5.58 -12.53
CA LYS A 114 2.96 4.49 -13.45
C LYS A 114 3.23 3.10 -12.88
N ILE A 115 3.09 2.92 -11.57
CA ILE A 115 3.27 1.62 -10.93
C ILE A 115 1.99 0.82 -11.07
N PHE A 116 2.12 -0.40 -11.59
CA PHE A 116 1.05 -1.38 -11.56
C PHE A 116 0.96 -1.96 -10.15
N ASN A 117 -0.19 -1.80 -9.49
CA ASN A 117 -0.42 -2.27 -8.13
C ASN A 117 -1.59 -3.29 -8.15
N PRO A 118 -1.30 -4.59 -8.24
CA PRO A 118 -2.33 -5.60 -8.38
C PRO A 118 -3.23 -5.62 -7.14
N PHE A 119 -4.54 -5.69 -7.36
CA PHE A 119 -5.53 -5.87 -6.30
C PHE A 119 -6.41 -7.09 -6.51
N MET A 120 -6.37 -7.73 -7.67
CA MET A 120 -7.03 -8.99 -7.99
C MET A 120 -6.22 -9.73 -9.07
N GLU A 121 -6.13 -11.05 -8.95
CA GLU A 121 -5.47 -11.91 -9.95
C GLU A 121 -6.51 -12.68 -10.77
N ILE A 122 -6.16 -12.99 -12.02
CA ILE A 122 -6.98 -13.86 -12.88
C ILE A 122 -7.18 -15.22 -12.20
N ASN A 123 -8.34 -15.84 -12.39
CA ASN A 123 -8.73 -17.11 -11.75
C ASN A 123 -8.91 -17.07 -10.21
N THR A 124 -8.86 -15.89 -9.59
CA THR A 124 -9.26 -15.77 -8.17
C THR A 124 -10.74 -16.14 -8.04
N SER A 125 -11.04 -17.24 -7.34
CA SER A 125 -12.40 -17.63 -7.03
C SER A 125 -12.98 -16.68 -5.97
N ILE A 126 -14.06 -15.98 -6.32
CA ILE A 126 -14.72 -15.02 -5.43
C ILE A 126 -16.19 -15.41 -5.18
N SER A 127 -16.68 -15.17 -3.97
CA SER A 127 -18.10 -15.33 -3.64
C SER A 127 -18.92 -14.18 -4.24
N LEU A 128 -20.21 -14.42 -4.51
CA LEU A 128 -21.15 -13.37 -4.87
C LEU A 128 -21.14 -12.24 -3.83
N GLY A 129 -21.04 -10.98 -4.29
CA GLY A 129 -20.94 -9.81 -3.43
C GLY A 129 -19.54 -9.56 -2.83
N HIS A 130 -18.51 -10.29 -3.27
CA HIS A 130 -17.14 -10.02 -2.85
C HIS A 130 -16.71 -8.60 -3.25
N THR A 131 -16.05 -7.91 -2.32
CA THR A 131 -15.55 -6.56 -2.52
C THR A 131 -14.12 -6.45 -2.03
N ILE A 132 -13.28 -5.79 -2.82
CA ILE A 132 -11.91 -5.47 -2.44
C ILE A 132 -11.86 -4.00 -2.03
N ARG A 133 -11.25 -3.72 -0.88
CA ARG A 133 -11.14 -2.37 -0.34
C ARG A 133 -9.67 -1.94 -0.33
N LYS A 134 -9.38 -0.77 -0.89
CA LYS A 134 -8.05 -0.14 -0.85
C LYS A 134 -8.19 1.29 -0.37
N THR A 135 -7.24 1.74 0.44
CA THR A 135 -7.15 3.14 0.86
C THR A 135 -6.08 3.85 0.03
N TYR A 136 -6.44 4.99 -0.52
CA TYR A 136 -5.55 5.89 -1.25
C TYR A 136 -5.47 7.22 -0.51
N SER A 137 -4.34 7.91 -0.60
CA SER A 137 -4.14 9.20 0.07
C SER A 137 -3.65 10.26 -0.92
N THR A 138 -4.06 11.51 -0.75
CA THR A 138 -3.55 12.67 -1.48
C THR A 138 -3.35 13.87 -0.55
N ASP A 139 -2.36 14.72 -0.80
CA ASP A 139 -2.07 15.90 0.05
C ASP A 139 -2.91 17.16 -0.36
N GLY A 140 -4.18 16.97 -0.76
CA GLY A 140 -5.17 18.07 -0.79
C GLY A 140 -5.29 18.92 -2.06
N GLU A 141 -5.00 18.39 -3.25
CA GLU A 141 -5.35 19.08 -4.50
C GLU A 141 -6.83 18.86 -4.89
N THR A 142 -7.34 19.72 -5.76
CA THR A 142 -8.74 19.78 -6.28
C THR A 142 -9.36 18.46 -6.76
N GLY A 143 -8.61 17.37 -6.81
CA GLY A 143 -9.12 16.04 -7.09
C GLY A 143 -8.07 14.93 -6.99
N CYS A 144 -8.53 13.70 -7.12
CA CYS A 144 -7.72 12.49 -7.27
C CYS A 144 -8.23 11.72 -8.49
N VAL A 145 -7.35 10.99 -9.18
CA VAL A 145 -7.74 10.10 -10.28
C VAL A 145 -7.25 8.71 -9.96
N ILE A 146 -8.19 7.77 -9.85
CA ILE A 146 -7.88 6.34 -9.73
C ILE A 146 -8.09 5.73 -11.11
N SER A 147 -7.02 5.16 -11.67
CA SER A 147 -7.02 4.51 -12.98
C SER A 147 -6.95 3.00 -12.81
N VAL A 148 -7.78 2.27 -13.53
CA VAL A 148 -7.83 0.81 -13.53
C VAL A 148 -7.16 0.28 -14.80
N PHE A 149 -6.31 -0.73 -14.62
CA PHE A 149 -5.58 -1.41 -15.68
C PHE A 149 -5.74 -2.92 -15.51
N ILE A 150 -5.66 -3.66 -16.61
CA ILE A 150 -5.62 -5.12 -16.67
C ILE A 150 -4.38 -5.57 -17.44
N THR A 151 -3.90 -6.79 -17.16
CA THR A 151 -2.73 -7.39 -17.81
C THR A 151 -2.79 -8.90 -17.62
N ASP A 152 -2.30 -9.65 -18.61
CA ASP A 152 -2.08 -11.10 -18.57
C ASP A 152 -0.64 -11.47 -18.19
N LYS A 153 0.24 -10.48 -18.01
CA LYS A 153 1.62 -10.69 -17.58
C LYS A 153 1.69 -10.92 -16.06
N GLU A 154 2.15 -12.10 -15.68
CA GLU A 154 2.32 -12.57 -14.30
C GLU A 154 3.10 -11.60 -13.38
N ASN A 155 4.03 -10.82 -13.95
CA ASN A 155 4.89 -9.89 -13.20
C ASN A 155 4.87 -8.46 -13.80
N ALA A 156 3.69 -7.97 -14.19
CA ALA A 156 3.54 -6.60 -14.64
C ALA A 156 3.93 -5.61 -13.53
N MET A 157 4.85 -4.70 -13.84
CA MET A 157 5.34 -3.69 -12.87
C MET A 157 4.82 -2.28 -13.15
N TYR A 158 4.47 -1.97 -14.41
CA TYR A 158 4.19 -0.61 -14.84
C TYR A 158 2.95 -0.53 -15.71
N THR A 159 2.20 0.58 -15.60
CA THR A 159 0.94 0.78 -16.32
C THR A 159 1.08 1.43 -17.69
N ASP A 160 2.28 1.86 -18.06
CA ASP A 160 2.59 2.51 -19.34
C ASP A 160 3.46 1.63 -20.25
N THR A 161 3.42 0.31 -20.04
CA THR A 161 3.93 -0.69 -20.98
C THR A 161 2.79 -1.19 -21.86
N ASP A 162 3.15 -1.74 -23.02
CA ASP A 162 2.24 -2.45 -23.93
C ASP A 162 1.56 -3.68 -23.30
N GLU A 163 2.16 -4.19 -22.22
CA GLU A 163 1.64 -5.32 -21.43
C GLU A 163 0.42 -4.95 -20.56
N CYS A 164 0.13 -3.66 -20.36
CA CYS A 164 -0.98 -3.18 -19.55
C CYS A 164 -2.05 -2.49 -20.40
N THR A 165 -3.28 -2.98 -20.31
CA THR A 165 -4.45 -2.38 -20.94
C THR A 165 -5.17 -1.46 -19.97
N PHE A 166 -5.38 -0.20 -20.35
CA PHE A 166 -6.17 0.75 -19.57
C PHE A 166 -7.66 0.41 -19.69
N LEU A 167 -8.33 0.17 -18.56
CA LEU A 167 -9.73 -0.19 -18.51
C LEU A 167 -10.63 1.05 -18.29
N GLY A 168 -10.13 2.04 -17.55
CA GLY A 168 -10.86 3.28 -17.27
C GLY A 168 -10.32 4.03 -16.07
N LYS A 169 -10.95 5.15 -15.74
CA LYS A 169 -10.57 5.98 -14.59
C LYS A 169 -11.78 6.58 -13.91
N LEU A 170 -11.68 6.80 -12.61
CA LEU A 170 -12.63 7.55 -11.81
C LEU A 170 -11.93 8.81 -11.28
N ARG A 171 -12.55 9.97 -11.51
CA ARG A 171 -12.07 11.25 -10.98
C ARG A 171 -12.88 11.63 -9.74
N ILE A 172 -12.20 11.77 -8.62
CA ILE A 172 -12.75 12.32 -7.39
C ILE A 172 -12.46 13.83 -7.39
N CYS A 173 -13.47 14.66 -7.17
CA CYS A 173 -13.31 16.09 -6.96
C CYS A 173 -13.28 16.39 -5.46
N ILE A 174 -12.29 17.17 -5.02
CA ILE A 174 -12.13 17.55 -3.60
C ILE A 174 -12.54 19.01 -3.46
N SER A 175 -13.68 19.25 -2.80
CA SER A 175 -14.31 20.57 -2.68
C SER A 175 -13.73 21.44 -1.54
N ASN A 176 -13.09 20.83 -0.53
CA ASN A 176 -12.44 21.55 0.56
C ASN A 176 -10.92 21.35 0.49
N THR A 177 -10.20 22.38 0.01
CA THR A 177 -8.77 22.37 -0.32
C THR A 177 -7.88 23.00 0.76
N GLU A 178 -8.36 23.12 2.00
CA GLU A 178 -7.42 23.27 3.11
C GLU A 178 -6.40 22.14 2.96
N ARG A 179 -5.10 22.47 2.88
CA ARG A 179 -4.02 21.55 2.44
C ARG A 179 -3.76 20.47 3.49
N ARG A 180 -4.71 19.57 3.67
CA ARG A 180 -4.63 18.41 4.56
C ARG A 180 -4.59 17.13 3.73
N LYS A 181 -3.92 16.12 4.28
CA LYS A 181 -3.95 14.76 3.77
C LYS A 181 -5.40 14.28 3.71
N ARG A 182 -5.81 13.71 2.58
CA ARG A 182 -7.13 13.14 2.34
C ARG A 182 -7.03 11.67 2.05
N ASP A 183 -7.74 10.89 2.86
CA ASP A 183 -7.82 9.45 2.71
C ASP A 183 -9.13 9.07 2.01
N MET A 184 -9.02 8.24 0.98
CA MET A 184 -10.12 7.79 0.14
C MET A 184 -10.17 6.28 0.17
N LYS A 185 -11.37 5.74 0.36
CA LYS A 185 -11.62 4.31 0.34
C LYS A 185 -12.19 3.92 -1.02
N ALA A 186 -11.39 3.25 -1.83
CA ALA A 186 -11.87 2.59 -3.04
C ALA A 186 -12.45 1.22 -2.68
N ILE A 187 -13.64 0.93 -3.19
CA ILE A 187 -14.38 -0.32 -3.05
C ILE A 187 -14.59 -0.86 -4.46
N PHE A 188 -13.86 -1.92 -4.77
CA PHE A 188 -13.94 -2.64 -6.03
C PHE A 188 -15.00 -3.73 -5.90
N ASN A 189 -16.06 -3.63 -6.70
CA ASN A 189 -17.18 -4.56 -6.72
C ASN A 189 -17.12 -5.39 -8.00
N PHE A 190 -17.16 -6.71 -7.84
CA PHE A 190 -17.11 -7.67 -8.93
C PHE A 190 -18.49 -8.32 -9.03
N GLY A 191 -19.19 -8.06 -10.14
CA GLY A 191 -20.43 -8.75 -10.51
C GLY A 191 -20.22 -9.70 -11.67
N ASP A 192 -21.26 -10.46 -12.04
CA ASP A 192 -21.19 -11.47 -13.10
C ASP A 192 -20.83 -10.86 -14.47
N THR A 193 -21.39 -9.70 -14.80
CA THR A 193 -21.20 -9.02 -16.10
C THR A 193 -20.51 -7.68 -16.02
N GLU A 194 -20.32 -7.12 -14.82
CA GLU A 194 -19.83 -5.75 -14.64
C GLU A 194 -18.84 -5.66 -13.47
N PHE A 195 -17.76 -4.90 -13.68
CA PHE A 195 -16.84 -4.47 -12.64
C PHE A 195 -17.11 -3.00 -12.35
N SER A 196 -17.24 -2.62 -11.08
CA SER A 196 -17.44 -1.22 -10.69
C SER A 196 -16.51 -0.82 -9.54
N MET A 197 -16.15 0.45 -9.51
CA MET A 197 -15.36 1.04 -8.43
C MET A 197 -16.17 2.17 -7.81
N THR A 198 -16.41 2.07 -6.51
CA THR A 198 -16.93 3.13 -5.68
C THR A 198 -15.78 3.74 -4.88
N VAL A 199 -15.65 5.05 -4.86
CA VAL A 199 -14.68 5.75 -4.04
C VAL A 199 -15.40 6.66 -3.07
N VAL A 200 -15.10 6.48 -1.78
CA VAL A 200 -15.62 7.30 -0.69
C VAL A 200 -14.49 8.16 -0.15
N ASP A 201 -14.67 9.48 -0.19
CA ASP A 201 -13.81 10.40 0.54
C ASP A 201 -14.18 10.36 2.02
N LEU A 202 -13.24 9.91 2.86
CA LEU A 202 -13.53 9.61 4.27
C LEU A 202 -13.78 10.86 5.12
N GLU A 203 -13.43 12.05 4.62
CA GLU A 203 -13.66 13.30 5.34
C GLU A 203 -15.02 13.92 5.00
N SER A 204 -15.35 14.03 3.72
CA SER A 204 -16.65 14.60 3.31
C SER A 204 -17.79 13.58 3.31
N ASN A 205 -17.47 12.28 3.38
CA ASN A 205 -18.36 11.15 3.09
C ASN A 205 -19.00 11.22 1.68
N SER A 206 -18.45 12.01 0.76
CA SER A 206 -18.91 12.01 -0.62
C SER A 206 -18.49 10.72 -1.32
N GLU A 207 -19.41 10.21 -2.13
CA GLU A 207 -19.23 8.99 -2.92
C GLU A 207 -19.18 9.35 -4.41
N THR A 208 -18.29 8.69 -5.14
CA THR A 208 -18.27 8.70 -6.60
C THR A 208 -18.10 7.28 -7.10
N LYS A 209 -18.84 6.90 -8.14
CA LYS A 209 -18.85 5.53 -8.66
C LYS A 209 -18.67 5.53 -10.18
N GLU A 210 -17.93 4.54 -10.68
CA GLU A 210 -17.69 4.32 -12.10
C GLU A 210 -17.86 2.82 -12.43
N TYR A 211 -18.38 2.54 -13.63
CA TYR A 211 -18.56 1.19 -14.16
C TYR A 211 -17.56 0.95 -15.30
N PHE A 212 -17.04 -0.27 -15.36
CA PHE A 212 -16.01 -0.66 -16.30
C PHE A 212 -16.44 -1.91 -17.04
N GLN A 213 -16.28 -1.89 -18.36
CA GLN A 213 -16.57 -3.02 -19.22
C GLN A 213 -15.30 -3.85 -19.39
N ILE A 214 -15.30 -5.07 -18.86
CA ILE A 214 -14.22 -6.02 -19.11
C ILE A 214 -14.53 -6.66 -20.47
N GLN A 215 -13.90 -6.17 -21.53
CA GLN A 215 -13.97 -6.83 -22.83
C GLN A 215 -13.23 -8.16 -22.71
N ARG A 216 -13.95 -9.26 -22.98
CA ARG A 216 -13.39 -10.62 -23.05
C ARG A 216 -12.63 -10.82 -24.34
#